data_AF-A0A9P4JES7-F1
#
_entry.id   AF-A0A9P4JES7-F1
#
_cell.length_a   1.000
_cell.length_b   1.000
_cell.length_c   1.000
_cell.angle_alpha   90.00
_cell.angle_beta   90.00
_cell.angle_gamma   90.00
#
_symmetry.space_group_name_H-M   'P 1'
#
loop_
_entity.id
_entity.type
_entity.pdbx_description
1 polymer ?
#
loop_
_entity_poly.entity_id
_entity_poly.type
_entity_poly.pdbx_seq_one_letter_code
_entity_poly.pdbx_strand_id
1 'polypeptide(L)'
;MKFLLPALLAATASAHYTFPSLIANGQATTQWQYVRKTTNYQSNGPVTDVTSNQIRCYELSPGTGAPQTMTVAAGSTLGFTAQSSISHPGPLMFYMAKVPAGKTAATWDGSGSVWFKIYEDAPVISSGGMSWPSQGAQKVTVPIPSSLPSGDYLFRVEHIALHSAGSVGGAQFYISCAQVTVTGGGNGSPGPLVSFPGAYNANDPGIKINIYYPVPTSYTPPGPRPWKG
;
A
#
# COMPACT_ATOMS: atom_id res chain seq x y z
N MET A 1 3.16 26.58 50.97
CA MET A 1 3.40 26.72 49.51
C MET A 1 2.88 25.46 48.82
N LYS A 2 1.86 25.58 47.95
CA LYS A 2 1.39 24.47 47.11
C LYS A 2 2.34 24.35 45.91
N PHE A 3 3.11 23.27 45.85
CA PHE A 3 3.91 22.94 44.67
C PHE A 3 3.00 22.30 43.61
N LEU A 4 2.79 23.00 42.50
CA LEU A 4 2.23 22.43 41.28
C LEU A 4 3.35 21.73 40.51
N LEU A 5 3.30 20.40 40.41
CA LEU A 5 4.15 19.63 39.50
C LEU A 5 3.60 19.78 38.07
N PRO A 6 4.40 20.26 37.11
CA PRO A 6 4.00 20.23 35.70
C PRO A 6 4.09 18.79 35.19
N ALA A 7 2.96 18.21 34.77
CA ALA A 7 2.94 16.94 34.07
C ALA A 7 3.47 17.15 32.63
N LEU A 8 4.68 16.69 32.36
CA LEU A 8 5.25 16.66 31.01
C LEU A 8 4.56 15.53 30.22
N LEU A 9 3.62 15.87 29.34
CA LEU A 9 3.07 14.93 28.37
C LEU A 9 4.12 14.69 27.27
N ALA A 10 4.82 13.56 27.35
CA ALA A 10 5.69 13.10 26.27
C ALA A 10 4.82 12.64 25.08
N ALA A 11 4.77 13.43 24.01
CA ALA A 11 4.15 13.01 22.76
C ALA A 11 5.06 11.96 22.09
N THR A 12 4.62 10.71 22.03
CA THR A 12 5.30 9.67 21.25
C THR A 12 4.92 9.81 19.79
N ALA A 13 5.78 10.47 18.99
CA ALA A 13 5.63 10.45 17.53
C ALA A 13 6.06 9.07 17.01
N SER A 14 5.10 8.25 16.58
CA SER A 14 5.41 7.03 15.83
C SER A 14 5.68 7.41 14.38
N ALA A 15 6.93 7.29 13.93
CA ALA A 15 7.27 7.49 12.52
C ALA A 15 6.75 6.35 11.63
N HIS A 16 6.49 5.18 12.21
CA HIS A 16 6.09 3.96 11.53
C HIS A 16 4.56 3.77 11.57
N TYR A 17 4.00 3.19 10.51
CA TYR A 17 2.56 3.12 10.32
C TYR A 17 2.10 1.81 9.71
N THR A 18 0.84 1.49 9.92
CA THR A 18 0.11 0.40 9.24
C THR A 18 -1.06 0.98 8.46
N PHE A 19 -1.63 0.19 7.54
CA PHE A 19 -2.85 0.52 6.80
C PHE A 19 -4.00 -0.42 7.20
N PRO A 20 -4.56 -0.29 8.41
CA PRO A 20 -5.47 -1.29 8.98
C PRO A 20 -6.91 -1.19 8.49
N SER A 21 -7.34 -0.02 8.02
CA SER A 21 -8.75 0.26 7.71
C SER A 21 -8.93 0.50 6.23
N LEU A 22 -9.89 -0.19 5.61
CA LEU A 22 -10.33 0.07 4.25
C LEU A 22 -11.15 1.37 4.25
N ILE A 23 -11.04 2.15 3.18
CA ILE A 23 -12.00 3.21 2.85
C ILE A 23 -12.81 2.70 1.66
N ALA A 24 -14.13 2.61 1.84
CA ALA A 24 -15.08 2.21 0.80
C ALA A 24 -16.43 2.90 1.06
N ASN A 25 -17.18 3.18 0.01
CA ASN A 25 -18.50 3.84 0.11
C ASN A 25 -18.45 5.16 0.92
N GLY A 26 -17.34 5.90 0.78
CA GLY A 26 -17.11 7.18 1.44
C GLY A 26 -16.75 7.11 2.93
N GLN A 27 -16.61 5.91 3.52
CA GLN A 27 -16.35 5.74 4.96
C GLN A 27 -15.13 4.84 5.22
N ALA A 28 -14.46 5.09 6.34
CA ALA A 28 -13.40 4.21 6.83
C ALA A 28 -14.02 3.08 7.67
N THR A 29 -13.56 1.85 7.44
CA THR A 29 -14.03 0.67 8.18
C THR A 29 -13.28 0.49 9.49
N THR A 30 -13.78 -0.40 10.35
CA THR A 30 -13.02 -0.85 11.53
C THR A 30 -11.70 -1.48 11.09
N GLN A 31 -10.67 -1.29 11.91
CA GLN A 31 -9.34 -1.86 11.68
C GLN A 31 -9.43 -3.38 11.47
N TRP A 32 -8.76 -3.87 10.44
CA TRP A 32 -8.64 -5.30 10.09
C TRP A 32 -9.95 -6.02 9.79
N GLN A 33 -11.06 -5.29 9.59
CA GLN A 33 -12.36 -5.88 9.28
C GLN A 33 -12.40 -6.47 7.86
N TYR A 34 -11.90 -5.70 6.90
CA TYR A 34 -11.80 -6.08 5.48
C TYR A 34 -10.35 -6.14 4.99
N VAL A 35 -9.41 -5.73 5.85
CA VAL A 35 -7.97 -5.74 5.59
C VAL A 35 -7.35 -6.94 6.29
N ARG A 36 -6.54 -7.71 5.56
CA ARG A 36 -5.80 -8.83 6.13
C ARG A 36 -4.83 -8.30 7.17
N LYS A 37 -4.92 -8.84 8.38
CA LYS A 37 -4.09 -8.40 9.50
C LYS A 37 -2.62 -8.62 9.18
N THR A 38 -1.80 -7.60 9.32
CA THR A 38 -0.38 -7.65 8.95
C THR A 38 0.53 -8.06 10.10
N THR A 39 1.71 -8.60 9.80
CA THR A 39 2.71 -8.99 10.81
C THR A 39 3.11 -7.80 11.69
N ASN A 40 3.14 -6.59 11.13
CA ASN A 40 3.51 -5.37 11.83
C ASN A 40 2.37 -4.70 12.61
N TYR A 41 1.22 -5.34 12.82
CA TYR A 41 0.06 -4.71 13.47
C TYR A 41 0.35 -4.12 14.88
N GLN A 42 1.42 -4.58 15.54
CA GLN A 42 1.90 -4.03 16.82
C GLN A 42 3.18 -3.21 16.68
N SER A 43 4.15 -3.69 15.88
CA SER A 43 5.47 -3.06 15.78
C SER A 43 5.50 -1.86 14.84
N ASN A 44 4.52 -1.77 13.94
CA ASN A 44 4.48 -0.87 12.79
C ASN A 44 5.69 -1.00 11.84
N GLY A 45 6.55 -2.00 12.03
CA GLY A 45 7.78 -2.21 11.24
C GLY A 45 7.51 -2.43 9.74
N PRO A 46 8.49 -2.16 8.87
CA PRO A 46 8.35 -2.37 7.43
C PRO A 46 8.78 -3.77 7.00
N VAL A 47 8.39 -4.17 5.79
CA VAL A 47 9.12 -5.19 5.02
C VAL A 47 10.33 -4.51 4.36
N THR A 48 11.49 -5.17 4.30
CA THR A 48 12.69 -4.65 3.61
C THR A 48 13.23 -5.60 2.54
N ASP A 49 12.87 -6.89 2.62
CA ASP A 49 13.23 -7.91 1.64
C ASP A 49 12.15 -8.06 0.57
N VAL A 50 12.43 -7.57 -0.63
CA VAL A 50 11.53 -7.65 -1.80
C VAL A 50 11.34 -9.07 -2.35
N THR A 51 12.15 -10.02 -1.92
CA THR A 51 12.04 -11.44 -2.30
C THR A 51 11.17 -12.24 -1.34
N SER A 52 10.86 -11.69 -0.16
CA SER A 52 9.99 -12.32 0.84
C SER A 52 8.54 -12.36 0.38
N ASN A 53 7.81 -13.42 0.77
CA ASN A 53 6.36 -13.49 0.60
C ASN A 53 5.60 -12.35 1.30
N GLN A 54 6.21 -11.74 2.32
CA GLN A 54 5.62 -10.59 3.02
C GLN A 54 5.45 -9.37 2.12
N ILE A 55 6.23 -9.24 1.03
CA ILE A 55 6.09 -8.11 0.09
C ILE A 55 4.73 -8.08 -0.61
N ARG A 56 3.99 -9.20 -0.61
CA ARG A 56 2.66 -9.28 -1.24
C ARG A 56 1.59 -8.58 -0.42
N CYS A 57 1.28 -9.12 0.76
CA CYS A 57 0.20 -8.64 1.63
C CYS A 57 0.60 -8.50 3.10
N TYR A 58 1.87 -8.76 3.42
CA TYR A 58 2.45 -8.68 4.77
C TYR A 58 1.65 -9.38 5.86
N GLU A 59 0.96 -10.48 5.52
CA GLU A 59 -0.02 -11.13 6.39
C GLU A 59 0.62 -11.70 7.66
N LEU A 60 -0.03 -11.47 8.81
CA LEU A 60 0.33 -12.10 10.09
C LEU A 60 0.14 -13.62 10.04
N SER A 61 -0.94 -14.07 9.39
CA SER A 61 -1.31 -15.47 9.22
C SER A 61 -1.67 -15.72 7.74
N PRO A 62 -0.69 -16.03 6.89
CA PRO A 62 -0.91 -16.24 5.47
C PRO A 62 -2.00 -17.28 5.19
N GLY A 63 -2.93 -16.95 4.31
CA GLY A 63 -4.02 -17.86 3.88
C GLY A 63 -5.26 -17.84 4.77
N THR A 64 -5.28 -17.06 5.86
CA THR A 64 -6.47 -16.87 6.70
C THR A 64 -7.40 -15.78 6.16
N GLY A 65 -6.87 -14.82 5.40
CA GLY A 65 -7.63 -13.68 4.90
C GLY A 65 -8.08 -12.71 6.01
N ALA A 66 -8.90 -11.74 5.63
CA ALA A 66 -9.62 -10.85 6.53
C ALA A 66 -10.98 -11.46 6.92
N PRO A 67 -11.56 -11.07 8.06
CA PRO A 67 -12.86 -11.56 8.52
C PRO A 67 -14.01 -11.37 7.53
N GLN A 68 -13.95 -10.31 6.71
CA GLN A 68 -15.01 -9.96 5.78
C GLN A 68 -14.45 -9.52 4.41
N THR A 69 -15.35 -9.50 3.41
CA THR A 69 -15.10 -8.99 2.06
C THR A 69 -16.05 -7.83 1.79
N MET A 70 -15.53 -6.70 1.30
CA MET A 70 -16.32 -5.48 1.07
C MET A 70 -16.88 -5.46 -0.36
N THR A 71 -18.19 -5.30 -0.51
CA THR A 71 -18.81 -5.13 -1.83
C THR A 71 -18.73 -3.67 -2.28
N VAL A 72 -18.19 -3.43 -3.47
CA VAL A 72 -18.00 -2.10 -4.07
C VAL A 72 -18.36 -2.12 -5.55
N ALA A 73 -18.80 -1.00 -6.10
CA ALA A 73 -19.04 -0.87 -7.54
C ALA A 73 -17.73 -0.55 -8.28
N ALA A 74 -17.55 -1.08 -9.49
CA ALA A 74 -16.49 -0.60 -10.39
C ALA A 74 -16.64 0.92 -10.62
N GLY A 75 -15.53 1.64 -10.79
CA GLY A 75 -15.54 3.11 -10.88
C GLY A 75 -15.67 3.86 -9.55
N SER A 76 -15.99 3.16 -8.44
CA SER A 76 -16.03 3.79 -7.12
C SER A 76 -14.64 4.12 -6.56
N THR A 77 -14.60 4.90 -5.50
CA THR A 77 -13.37 5.22 -4.78
C THR A 77 -13.11 4.23 -3.65
N LEU A 78 -11.93 3.62 -3.66
CA LEU A 78 -11.37 2.84 -2.55
C LEU A 78 -10.16 3.54 -1.94
N GLY A 79 -9.73 3.07 -0.78
CA GLY A 79 -8.52 3.57 -0.17
C GLY A 79 -8.21 2.91 1.17
N PHE A 80 -7.27 3.48 1.90
CA PHE A 80 -6.93 3.03 3.24
C PHE A 80 -6.76 4.22 4.17
N THR A 81 -7.09 3.99 5.45
CA THR A 81 -6.68 4.88 6.53
C THR A 81 -5.41 4.31 7.16
N ALA A 82 -4.34 5.09 7.18
CA ALA A 82 -3.14 4.78 7.93
C ALA A 82 -3.37 5.01 9.43
N GLN A 83 -2.92 4.07 10.28
CA GLN A 83 -3.12 4.17 11.74
C GLN A 83 -2.41 5.39 12.33
N SER A 84 -1.21 5.66 11.83
CA SER A 84 -0.48 6.92 12.00
C SER A 84 -0.26 7.49 10.59
N SER A 85 -0.31 8.82 10.46
CA SER A 85 -0.10 9.47 9.15
C SER A 85 1.20 9.00 8.50
N ILE A 86 1.20 8.87 7.18
CA ILE A 86 2.38 8.48 6.39
C ILE A 86 3.48 9.53 6.62
N SER A 87 4.47 9.22 7.45
CA SER A 87 5.45 10.22 7.89
C SER A 87 6.72 10.27 7.03
N HIS A 88 7.06 9.16 6.38
CA HIS A 88 8.28 9.03 5.61
C HIS A 88 8.10 9.50 4.15
N PRO A 89 9.16 10.05 3.52
CA PRO A 89 9.16 10.38 2.10
C PRO A 89 9.20 9.11 1.25
N GLY A 90 8.39 9.06 0.20
CA GLY A 90 8.33 7.92 -0.70
C GLY A 90 7.03 7.84 -1.50
N PRO A 91 6.97 6.99 -2.54
CA PRO A 91 5.77 6.82 -3.34
C PRO A 91 4.70 6.02 -2.60
N LEU A 92 3.46 6.33 -2.93
CA LEU A 92 2.29 5.52 -2.65
C LEU A 92 1.79 4.85 -3.94
N MET A 93 1.52 3.55 -3.86
CA MET A 93 1.00 2.76 -4.97
C MET A 93 -0.18 1.91 -4.54
N PHE A 94 -1.05 1.64 -5.50
CA PHE A 94 -2.15 0.70 -5.34
C PHE A 94 -2.16 -0.33 -6.46
N TYR A 95 -2.39 -1.57 -6.07
CA TYR A 95 -2.50 -2.71 -6.97
C TYR A 95 -3.80 -3.46 -6.72
N MET A 96 -4.28 -4.15 -7.74
CA MET A 96 -5.39 -5.09 -7.62
C MET A 96 -4.99 -6.44 -8.23
N ALA A 97 -5.59 -7.51 -7.73
CA ALA A 97 -5.46 -8.85 -8.28
C ALA A 97 -6.83 -9.53 -8.33
N LYS A 98 -7.27 -9.94 -9.53
CA LYS A 98 -8.53 -10.65 -9.73
C LYS A 98 -8.43 -12.04 -9.11
N VAL A 99 -9.36 -12.39 -8.24
CA VAL A 99 -9.45 -13.76 -7.71
C VAL A 99 -9.88 -14.71 -8.84
N PRO A 100 -9.17 -15.85 -9.02
CA PRO A 100 -9.52 -16.84 -10.05
C PRO A 100 -10.85 -17.52 -9.76
N ALA A 101 -11.46 -18.09 -10.79
CA ALA A 101 -12.69 -18.86 -10.64
C ALA A 101 -12.53 -20.01 -9.63
N GLY A 102 -13.58 -20.26 -8.83
CA GLY A 102 -13.57 -21.31 -7.80
C GLY A 102 -12.83 -20.94 -6.51
N LYS A 103 -12.36 -19.70 -6.37
CA LYS A 103 -11.77 -19.16 -5.14
C LYS A 103 -12.50 -17.89 -4.70
N THR A 104 -12.24 -17.46 -3.47
CA THR A 104 -12.75 -16.20 -2.90
C THR A 104 -11.59 -15.32 -2.45
N ALA A 105 -11.85 -14.02 -2.28
CA ALA A 105 -10.86 -13.10 -1.72
C ALA A 105 -10.42 -13.50 -0.30
N ALA A 106 -11.23 -14.27 0.44
CA ALA A 106 -10.89 -14.76 1.77
C ALA A 106 -9.88 -15.94 1.76
N THR A 107 -9.87 -16.75 0.68
CA THR A 107 -9.15 -18.03 0.65
C THR A 107 -7.97 -18.07 -0.33
N TRP A 108 -7.85 -17.07 -1.19
CA TRP A 108 -6.78 -16.98 -2.19
C TRP A 108 -5.70 -16.01 -1.77
N ASP A 109 -4.43 -16.40 -1.84
CA ASP A 109 -3.31 -15.62 -1.32
C ASP A 109 -2.77 -14.56 -2.29
N GLY A 110 -3.22 -14.55 -3.55
CA GLY A 110 -2.72 -13.64 -4.58
C GLY A 110 -1.35 -14.03 -5.17
N SER A 111 -0.92 -15.29 -5.02
CA SER A 111 0.30 -15.79 -5.64
C SER A 111 0.20 -15.86 -7.18
N GLY A 112 1.35 -15.79 -7.85
CA GLY A 112 1.47 -15.77 -9.32
C GLY A 112 1.46 -14.37 -9.94
N SER A 113 1.56 -14.30 -11.27
CA SER A 113 1.57 -13.05 -12.03
C SER A 113 0.14 -12.55 -12.26
N VAL A 114 -0.45 -11.97 -11.22
CA VAL A 114 -1.89 -11.63 -11.15
C VAL A 114 -2.16 -10.19 -10.73
N TRP A 115 -1.12 -9.46 -10.30
CA TRP A 115 -1.24 -8.10 -9.82
C TRP A 115 -1.07 -7.11 -10.96
N PHE A 116 -1.96 -6.14 -11.06
CA PHE A 116 -1.81 -4.97 -11.91
C PHE A 116 -1.85 -3.72 -11.04
N LYS A 117 -1.04 -2.73 -11.39
CA LYS A 117 -1.06 -1.42 -10.72
C LYS A 117 -2.28 -0.64 -11.21
N ILE A 118 -2.96 0.07 -10.32
CA ILE A 118 -4.05 1.00 -10.69
C ILE A 118 -3.69 2.46 -10.40
N TYR A 119 -2.68 2.68 -9.55
CA TYR A 119 -2.24 4.01 -9.16
C TYR A 119 -0.78 3.99 -8.71
N GLU A 120 -0.07 5.05 -9.06
CA GLU A 120 1.18 5.48 -8.43
C GLU A 120 1.15 7.00 -8.32
N ASP A 121 1.67 7.54 -7.22
CA ASP A 121 2.10 8.93 -7.20
C ASP A 121 3.57 9.07 -7.58
N ALA A 122 3.99 10.31 -7.78
CA ALA A 122 5.35 10.67 -8.09
C ALA A 122 5.72 11.93 -7.31
N PRO A 123 7.01 12.11 -6.98
CA PRO A 123 7.46 13.26 -6.24
C PRO A 123 7.48 14.51 -7.12
N VAL A 124 7.24 15.68 -6.52
CA VAL A 124 7.69 16.94 -7.08
C VAL A 124 9.16 17.12 -6.73
N ILE A 125 9.99 17.29 -7.75
CA ILE A 125 11.44 17.38 -7.61
C ILE A 125 11.86 18.84 -7.83
N SER A 126 12.64 19.38 -6.91
CA SER A 126 13.23 20.72 -6.97
C SER A 126 14.66 20.70 -6.46
N SER A 127 15.38 21.83 -6.55
CA SER A 127 16.69 21.98 -5.91
C SER A 127 16.64 21.81 -4.39
N GLY A 128 15.47 22.00 -3.77
CA GLY A 128 15.26 21.83 -2.33
C GLY A 128 14.98 20.39 -1.89
N GLY A 129 14.92 19.43 -2.82
CA GLY A 129 14.64 18.03 -2.53
C GLY A 129 13.40 17.50 -3.26
N MET A 130 12.95 16.32 -2.80
CA MET A 130 11.79 15.61 -3.32
C MET A 130 10.62 15.73 -2.34
N SER A 131 9.46 16.20 -2.81
CA SER A 131 8.22 16.29 -2.03
C SER A 131 7.21 15.25 -2.53
N TRP A 132 6.63 14.48 -1.62
CA TRP A 132 5.77 13.34 -1.94
C TRP A 132 4.31 13.64 -1.59
N PRO A 133 3.35 13.43 -2.52
CA PRO A 133 1.94 13.74 -2.28
C PRO A 133 1.32 13.03 -1.07
N SER A 134 1.76 11.80 -0.78
CA SER A 134 1.26 11.01 0.35
C SER A 134 1.83 11.42 1.70
N GLN A 135 2.89 12.24 1.76
CA GLN A 135 3.55 12.57 3.02
C GLN A 135 2.63 13.43 3.90
N GLY A 136 2.43 13.00 5.14
CA GLY A 136 1.48 13.57 6.11
C GLY A 136 0.04 13.08 5.94
N ALA A 137 -0.28 12.33 4.89
CA ALA A 137 -1.64 11.84 4.67
C ALA A 137 -2.00 10.73 5.68
N GLN A 138 -3.19 10.84 6.28
CA GLN A 138 -3.77 9.75 7.07
C GLN A 138 -4.75 8.91 6.26
N LYS A 139 -5.44 9.52 5.28
CA LYS A 139 -6.37 8.84 4.37
C LYS A 139 -5.82 8.95 2.97
N VAL A 140 -5.73 7.83 2.28
CA VAL A 140 -5.27 7.76 0.90
C VAL A 140 -6.28 6.99 0.07
N THR A 141 -6.72 7.57 -1.03
CA THR A 141 -7.81 7.04 -1.85
C THR A 141 -7.49 7.11 -3.33
N VAL A 142 -8.11 6.23 -4.10
CA VAL A 142 -7.93 6.04 -5.54
C VAL A 142 -9.26 5.56 -6.13
N PRO A 143 -9.69 6.10 -7.29
CA PRO A 143 -10.78 5.50 -8.04
C PRO A 143 -10.34 4.15 -8.61
N ILE A 144 -11.13 3.10 -8.44
CA ILE A 144 -10.90 1.85 -9.16
C ILE A 144 -11.46 1.98 -10.59
N PRO A 145 -10.82 1.40 -11.61
CA PRO A 145 -11.29 1.55 -12.99
C PRO A 145 -12.74 1.08 -13.20
N SER A 146 -13.51 1.78 -14.01
CA SER A 146 -14.91 1.43 -14.30
C SER A 146 -15.02 0.21 -15.24
N SER A 147 -14.01 -0.01 -16.09
CA SER A 147 -13.95 -1.18 -16.97
C SER A 147 -13.49 -2.46 -16.26
N LEU A 148 -13.16 -2.39 -14.96
CA LEU A 148 -12.73 -3.53 -14.16
C LEU A 148 -13.79 -4.65 -14.21
N PRO A 149 -13.44 -5.90 -14.54
CA PRO A 149 -14.38 -7.01 -14.49
C PRO A 149 -15.02 -7.21 -13.11
N SER A 150 -16.26 -7.69 -13.08
CA SER A 150 -16.90 -8.02 -11.79
C SER A 150 -16.27 -9.25 -11.13
N GLY A 151 -16.40 -9.33 -9.80
CA GLY A 151 -16.04 -10.46 -8.96
C GLY A 151 -15.05 -10.10 -7.86
N ASP A 152 -14.49 -11.11 -7.20
CA ASP A 152 -13.58 -10.90 -6.07
C ASP A 152 -12.20 -10.41 -6.51
N TYR A 153 -11.61 -9.56 -5.68
CA TYR A 153 -10.26 -9.01 -5.81
C TYR A 153 -9.55 -8.90 -4.46
N LEU A 154 -8.22 -8.96 -4.51
CA LEU A 154 -7.37 -8.36 -3.49
C LEU A 154 -7.00 -6.94 -3.91
N PHE A 155 -7.11 -6.00 -2.99
CA PHE A 155 -6.75 -4.59 -3.18
C PHE A 155 -5.56 -4.25 -2.26
N ARG A 156 -4.39 -4.03 -2.84
CA ARG A 156 -3.12 -3.84 -2.13
C ARG A 156 -2.75 -2.37 -2.11
N VAL A 157 -2.46 -1.85 -0.93
CA VAL A 157 -1.77 -0.57 -0.74
C VAL A 157 -0.30 -0.82 -0.43
N GLU A 158 0.54 0.05 -0.94
CA GLU A 158 1.96 0.08 -0.60
C GLU A 158 2.46 1.51 -0.52
N HIS A 159 3.17 1.81 0.55
CA HIS A 159 4.04 2.97 0.63
C HIS A 159 5.49 2.51 0.75
N ILE A 160 6.38 3.04 -0.08
CA ILE A 160 7.82 2.73 -0.03
C ILE A 160 8.55 3.91 0.60
N ALA A 161 8.90 3.83 1.88
CA ALA A 161 9.72 4.86 2.51
C ALA A 161 11.18 4.78 2.02
N LEU A 162 11.68 5.90 1.50
CA LEU A 162 12.97 6.00 0.83
C LEU A 162 14.05 6.72 1.65
N HIS A 163 13.74 7.12 2.89
CA HIS A 163 14.66 7.88 3.74
C HIS A 163 15.98 7.17 4.05
N SER A 164 16.04 5.83 3.93
CA SER A 164 17.26 5.04 4.11
C SER A 164 17.63 4.22 2.86
N ALA A 165 17.05 4.53 1.70
CA ALA A 165 17.11 3.71 0.50
C ALA A 165 18.43 3.80 -0.30
N GLY A 166 19.45 4.51 0.18
CA GLY A 166 20.75 4.62 -0.49
C GLY A 166 21.51 3.30 -0.62
N SER A 167 21.13 2.30 0.17
CA SER A 167 21.72 0.95 0.20
C SER A 167 20.68 -0.11 -0.13
N VAL A 168 21.15 -1.26 -0.65
CA VAL A 168 20.30 -2.44 -0.88
C VAL A 168 19.65 -2.85 0.45
N GLY A 169 18.34 -3.08 0.44
CA GLY A 169 17.56 -3.41 1.65
C GLY A 169 17.24 -2.21 2.56
N GLY A 170 17.65 -1.00 2.18
CA GLY A 170 17.37 0.22 2.95
C GLY A 170 15.98 0.82 2.73
N ALA A 171 15.32 0.50 1.61
CA ALA A 171 13.93 0.87 1.36
C ALA A 171 12.99 0.10 2.29
N GLN A 172 11.96 0.78 2.78
CA GLN A 172 11.04 0.26 3.78
C GLN A 172 9.61 0.24 3.22
N PHE A 173 9.03 -0.95 3.11
CA PHE A 173 7.74 -1.17 2.49
C PHE A 173 6.65 -1.35 3.55
N TYR A 174 5.66 -0.46 3.54
CA TYR A 174 4.47 -0.53 4.40
C TYR A 174 3.28 -0.96 3.54
N ILE A 175 2.79 -2.17 3.79
CA ILE A 175 1.87 -2.88 2.89
C ILE A 175 0.66 -3.37 3.68
N SER A 176 -0.51 -3.35 3.05
CA SER A 176 -1.64 -4.19 3.46
C SER A 176 -2.51 -4.57 2.26
N CYS A 177 -3.34 -5.60 2.43
CA CYS A 177 -4.29 -6.04 1.41
C CYS A 177 -5.70 -6.10 1.97
N ALA A 178 -6.65 -5.47 1.27
CA ALA A 178 -8.07 -5.58 1.52
C ALA A 178 -8.72 -6.62 0.60
N GLN A 179 -9.84 -7.16 1.06
CA GLN A 179 -10.69 -8.10 0.31
C GLN A 179 -11.92 -7.36 -0.19
N VAL A 180 -12.14 -7.37 -1.50
CA VAL A 180 -13.28 -6.69 -2.10
C VAL A 180 -13.98 -7.55 -3.15
N THR A 181 -15.30 -7.42 -3.24
CA THR A 181 -16.11 -7.95 -4.34
C THR A 181 -16.56 -6.77 -5.19
N VAL A 182 -16.06 -6.70 -6.42
CA VAL A 182 -16.41 -5.66 -7.39
C VAL A 182 -17.68 -6.06 -8.13
N THR A 183 -18.66 -5.16 -8.18
CA THR A 183 -19.92 -5.32 -8.91
C THR A 183 -20.09 -4.24 -9.97
N GLY A 184 -20.99 -4.47 -10.94
CA GLY A 184 -21.26 -3.51 -12.00
C GLY A 184 -20.06 -3.22 -12.91
N GLY A 185 -19.10 -4.15 -12.96
CA GLY A 185 -17.87 -4.04 -13.73
C GLY A 185 -18.03 -4.24 -15.23
N GLY A 186 -16.99 -3.85 -15.97
CA GLY A 186 -16.92 -3.98 -17.43
C GLY A 186 -16.22 -5.25 -17.91
N ASN A 187 -15.67 -5.17 -19.13
CA ASN A 187 -14.96 -6.24 -19.83
C ASN A 187 -13.48 -5.90 -20.09
N GLY A 188 -12.91 -5.00 -19.28
CA GLY A 188 -11.51 -4.62 -19.38
C GLY A 188 -10.57 -5.80 -19.12
N SER A 189 -9.36 -5.73 -19.69
CA SER A 189 -8.29 -6.71 -19.46
C SER A 189 -7.16 -6.03 -18.70
N PRO A 190 -7.11 -6.16 -17.36
CA PRO A 190 -6.08 -5.50 -16.57
C PRO A 190 -4.68 -6.01 -16.90
N GLY A 191 -3.75 -5.07 -17.07
CA GLY A 191 -2.37 -5.41 -17.33
C GLY A 191 -1.47 -4.17 -17.49
N PRO A 192 -0.15 -4.37 -17.52
CA PRO A 192 0.55 -5.66 -17.45
C PRO A 192 0.48 -6.30 -16.04
N LEU A 193 0.52 -7.64 -15.99
CA LEU A 193 0.44 -8.42 -14.76
C LEU A 193 1.83 -8.77 -14.22
N VAL A 194 2.00 -8.70 -12.91
CA VAL A 194 3.23 -9.04 -12.19
C VAL A 194 2.93 -9.87 -10.94
N SER A 195 3.97 -10.44 -10.33
CA SER A 195 3.88 -11.23 -9.10
C SER A 195 4.51 -10.52 -7.91
N PHE A 196 3.98 -10.78 -6.70
CA PHE A 196 4.65 -10.42 -5.46
C PHE A 196 4.90 -11.68 -4.62
N PRO A 197 6.17 -12.05 -4.34
CA PRO A 197 7.41 -11.44 -4.84
C PRO A 197 7.62 -11.63 -6.36
N GLY A 198 8.54 -10.85 -6.95
CA GLY A 198 8.96 -10.95 -8.35
C GLY A 198 8.88 -9.66 -9.17
N ALA A 199 7.95 -8.77 -8.86
CA ALA A 199 7.80 -7.48 -9.56
C ALA A 199 8.93 -6.49 -9.27
N TYR A 200 9.64 -6.67 -8.15
CA TYR A 200 10.66 -5.75 -7.64
C TYR A 200 12.02 -6.42 -7.58
N ASN A 201 13.05 -5.66 -7.92
CA ASN A 201 14.44 -5.95 -7.64
C ASN A 201 14.97 -4.99 -6.56
N ALA A 202 15.79 -5.49 -5.64
CA ALA A 202 16.37 -4.65 -4.59
C ALA A 202 17.31 -3.55 -5.14
N ASN A 203 17.71 -3.64 -6.41
CA ASN A 203 18.48 -2.62 -7.13
C ASN A 203 17.65 -1.79 -8.12
N ASP A 204 16.31 -1.91 -8.14
CA ASP A 204 15.48 -1.04 -8.97
C ASP A 204 15.77 0.43 -8.62
N PRO A 205 15.85 1.33 -9.62
CA PRO A 205 16.27 2.72 -9.40
C PRO A 205 15.28 3.52 -8.53
N GLY A 206 14.04 3.06 -8.38
CA GLY A 206 13.05 3.62 -7.46
C GLY A 206 13.10 3.05 -6.04
N ILE A 207 13.87 1.97 -5.82
CA ILE A 207 13.99 1.23 -4.56
C ILE A 207 15.37 1.46 -3.92
N LYS A 208 16.46 1.38 -4.71
CA LYS A 208 17.81 1.73 -4.26
C LYS A 208 18.16 3.12 -4.78
N ILE A 209 17.91 4.13 -3.96
CA ILE A 209 18.04 5.53 -4.33
C ILE A 209 18.45 6.37 -3.11
N ASN A 210 19.40 7.28 -3.31
CA ASN A 210 19.66 8.36 -2.37
C ASN A 210 18.81 9.57 -2.75
N ILE A 211 17.80 9.91 -1.92
CA ILE A 211 16.87 11.00 -2.19
C ILE A 211 17.37 12.39 -1.71
N TYR A 212 18.55 12.44 -1.08
CA TYR A 212 19.03 13.64 -0.40
C TYR A 212 20.08 14.42 -1.19
N TYR A 213 21.21 13.78 -1.51
CA TYR A 213 22.31 14.48 -2.16
C TYR A 213 23.19 13.55 -3.04
N PRO A 214 23.47 13.93 -4.30
CA PRO A 214 22.79 15.01 -5.03
C PRO A 214 21.29 14.71 -5.16
N VAL A 215 20.45 15.75 -5.10
CA VAL A 215 18.99 15.56 -5.24
C VAL A 215 18.71 14.93 -6.61
N PRO A 216 17.98 13.80 -6.70
CA PRO A 216 17.64 13.19 -7.97
C PRO A 216 16.88 14.16 -8.87
N THR A 217 17.15 14.16 -10.17
CA THR A 217 16.41 14.99 -11.16
C THR A 217 15.17 14.29 -11.71
N SER A 218 15.02 12.99 -11.46
CA SER A 218 13.88 12.17 -11.85
C SER A 218 13.68 11.05 -10.84
N TYR A 219 12.48 10.47 -10.85
CA TYR A 219 12.13 9.30 -10.06
C TYR A 219 11.42 8.28 -10.95
N THR A 220 11.85 7.02 -10.88
CA THR A 220 11.21 5.91 -11.60
C THR A 220 10.52 5.00 -10.58
N PRO A 221 9.18 5.05 -10.46
CA PRO A 221 8.45 4.13 -9.60
C PRO A 221 8.74 2.66 -9.98
N PRO A 222 8.90 1.75 -9.01
CA PRO A 222 9.12 0.34 -9.31
C PRO A 222 7.84 -0.35 -9.80
N GLY A 223 8.00 -1.50 -10.46
CA GLY A 223 6.89 -2.30 -10.98
C GLY A 223 6.26 -1.75 -12.28
N PRO A 224 5.12 -2.30 -12.70
CA PRO A 224 4.47 -1.92 -13.95
C PRO A 224 3.85 -0.53 -13.88
N ARG A 225 3.53 0.07 -15.04
CA ARG A 225 2.71 1.30 -15.08
C ARG A 225 1.25 1.03 -14.66
N PRO A 226 0.53 2.05 -14.14
CA PRO A 226 -0.89 1.91 -13.86
C PRO A 226 -1.71 1.53 -15.10
N TRP A 227 -2.55 0.51 -14.96
CA TRP A 227 -3.59 0.18 -15.92
C TRP A 227 -4.68 1.26 -15.85
N LYS A 228 -5.02 1.85 -17.01
CA LYS A 228 -5.92 3.01 -17.11
C LYS A 228 -7.39 2.67 -17.33
N GLY A 229 -7.73 1.38 -17.25
CA GLY A 229 -9.05 0.76 -17.45
C GLY A 229 -10.22 1.65 -17.85
#